data_AF-A0A150Q9J6-F1
#
_entry.id   AF-A0A150Q9J6-F1
#
_cell.length_a   1.000
_cell.length_b   1.000
_cell.length_c   1.000
_cell.angle_alpha   90.00
_cell.angle_beta   90.00
_cell.angle_gamma   90.00
#
_symmetry.space_group_name_H-M   'P 1'
#
loop_
_entity.id
_entity.type
_entity.pdbx_description
1 polymer ?
#
loop_
_entity_poly.entity_id
_entity_poly.type
_entity_poly.pdbx_seq_one_letter_code
_entity_poly.pdbx_strand_id
1 'polypeptide(L)'
;MGSRALLGAASLCGIALACASCRPAAEPLPARVRISIDGAVISPAKADGRQWDGMGAVAPGALTAIGGLLRTEHPAAAAASVAGFAAEAAGSGTEPPEPFGSAELFVGARSLGRRTLDRSGQRDTCTPGWDGPPTWRRVPLTPDVHLSGELIDRDLIHDDFIGRFAINHGHLVAALRARTVHPVAVDNQAAGQVLFVWIEVWPD
;
A
#
# COMPACT_ATOMS: atom_id res chain seq x y z
N MET A 1 -25.18 -32.82 -64.74
CA MET A 1 -23.84 -33.26 -64.27
C MET A 1 -22.85 -32.55 -65.16
N GLY A 2 -22.03 -31.60 -64.77
CA GLY A 2 -21.60 -31.10 -63.47
C GLY A 2 -20.24 -30.43 -63.72
N SER A 3 -20.01 -29.25 -63.11
CA SER A 3 -18.71 -28.71 -62.66
C SER A 3 -17.54 -28.58 -63.68
N ARG A 4 -16.73 -27.52 -63.72
CA ARG A 4 -16.29 -26.60 -62.66
C ARG A 4 -15.57 -25.38 -63.27
N ALA A 5 -15.64 -24.27 -62.55
CA ALA A 5 -14.99 -22.99 -62.81
C ALA A 5 -13.50 -22.98 -62.44
N LEU A 6 -12.74 -22.11 -63.11
CA LEU A 6 -11.52 -21.48 -62.60
C LEU A 6 -11.57 -20.01 -63.03
N LEU A 7 -12.08 -19.14 -62.15
CA LEU A 7 -11.97 -17.69 -62.28
C LEU A 7 -11.24 -17.19 -61.04
N GLY A 8 -10.17 -16.45 -61.30
CA GLY A 8 -9.15 -16.05 -60.35
C GLY A 8 -9.68 -15.15 -59.23
N ALA A 9 -9.12 -15.37 -58.05
CA ALA A 9 -9.26 -14.46 -56.93
C ALA A 9 -8.29 -13.28 -57.12
N ALA A 10 -8.84 -12.11 -57.46
CA ALA A 10 -8.21 -10.84 -57.19
C ALA A 10 -9.17 -10.07 -56.27
N SER A 11 -8.86 -10.04 -54.98
CA SER A 11 -9.54 -9.16 -54.02
C SER A 11 -8.50 -8.21 -53.43
N LEU A 12 -8.57 -6.98 -53.91
CA LEU A 12 -7.85 -5.82 -53.42
C LEU A 12 -8.51 -5.31 -52.13
N CYS A 13 -7.65 -4.74 -51.28
CA CYS A 13 -7.93 -3.64 -50.36
C CYS A 13 -8.86 -3.91 -49.17
N GLY A 14 -8.24 -3.95 -48.00
CA GLY A 14 -8.87 -3.75 -46.71
C GLY A 14 -7.83 -3.42 -45.66
N ILE A 15 -7.03 -2.36 -45.89
CA ILE A 15 -6.18 -1.78 -44.84
C ILE A 15 -7.13 -1.19 -43.80
N ALA A 16 -7.45 -1.97 -42.78
CA ALA A 16 -8.00 -1.43 -41.56
C ALA A 16 -6.88 -0.64 -40.87
N LEU A 17 -6.82 0.66 -41.14
CA LEU A 17 -6.17 1.61 -40.23
C LEU A 17 -6.94 1.56 -38.91
N ALA A 18 -6.56 0.64 -38.04
CA ALA A 18 -6.92 0.71 -36.63
C ALA A 18 -6.24 1.96 -36.07
N CYS A 19 -7.03 3.01 -35.80
CA CYS A 19 -6.61 4.14 -34.99
C CYS A 19 -6.18 3.63 -33.60
N ALA A 20 -4.90 3.30 -33.47
CA ALA A 20 -4.25 2.97 -32.21
C ALA A 20 -4.05 4.26 -31.40
N SER A 21 -5.12 4.92 -30.93
CA SER A 21 -5.01 6.07 -30.00
C SER A 21 -6.30 6.48 -29.27
N CYS A 22 -7.33 5.63 -29.18
CA CYS A 22 -8.41 5.89 -28.22
C CYS A 22 -8.17 5.07 -26.96
N ARG A 23 -7.22 5.50 -26.11
CA ARG A 23 -7.30 5.12 -24.69
C ARG A 23 -8.62 5.70 -24.18
N PRO A 24 -9.57 4.89 -23.66
CA PRO A 24 -10.77 5.44 -23.07
C PRO A 24 -10.37 6.48 -22.01
N ALA A 25 -11.04 7.63 -22.02
CA ALA A 25 -10.81 8.67 -21.04
C ALA A 25 -10.95 8.07 -19.64
N ALA A 26 -10.01 8.40 -18.75
CA ALA A 26 -10.10 7.94 -17.37
C ALA A 26 -11.44 8.37 -16.78
N GLU A 27 -12.11 7.45 -16.08
CA GLU A 27 -13.36 7.73 -15.38
C GLU A 27 -13.19 9.00 -14.52
N PRO A 28 -14.14 9.96 -14.58
CA PRO A 28 -14.05 11.16 -13.77
C PRO A 28 -14.01 10.79 -12.28
N LEU A 29 -13.15 11.47 -11.52
CA LEU A 29 -13.03 11.23 -10.10
C LEU A 29 -14.28 11.73 -9.35
N PRO A 30 -14.77 11.01 -8.34
CA PRO A 30 -15.85 11.48 -7.49
C PRO A 30 -15.38 12.68 -6.67
N ALA A 31 -16.29 13.62 -6.40
CA ALA A 31 -15.96 14.81 -5.61
C ALA A 31 -15.66 14.47 -4.13
N ARG A 32 -16.24 13.39 -3.62
CA ARG A 32 -16.06 12.91 -2.25
C ARG A 32 -15.80 11.42 -2.19
N VAL A 33 -15.02 11.02 -1.20
CA VAL A 33 -14.65 9.64 -0.94
C VAL A 33 -14.76 9.30 0.54
N ARG A 34 -14.78 8.00 0.81
CA ARG A 34 -14.50 7.42 2.13
C ARG A 34 -13.11 6.77 2.09
N ILE A 35 -12.35 6.94 3.17
CA ILE A 35 -10.96 6.48 3.28
C ILE A 35 -10.83 5.62 4.54
N SER A 36 -10.17 4.47 4.39
CA SER A 36 -9.79 3.54 5.47
C SER A 36 -8.28 3.30 5.44
N ILE A 37 -7.69 3.04 6.61
CA ILE A 37 -6.38 2.40 6.72
C ILE A 37 -6.64 1.00 7.26
N ASP A 38 -6.30 -0.03 6.49
CA ASP A 38 -6.58 -1.43 6.83
C ASP A 38 -5.43 -2.07 7.58
N GLY A 39 -4.20 -1.59 7.37
CA GLY A 39 -3.03 -2.17 8.01
C GLY A 39 -1.72 -1.58 7.50
N ALA A 40 -0.62 -2.21 7.89
CA ALA A 40 0.71 -1.86 7.43
C ALA A 40 1.60 -3.09 7.30
N VAL A 41 2.74 -2.91 6.64
CA VAL A 41 3.86 -3.83 6.69
C VAL A 41 5.04 -3.09 7.30
N ILE A 42 5.56 -3.65 8.38
CA ILE A 42 6.68 -3.12 9.17
C ILE A 42 7.88 -4.02 8.89
N SER A 43 9.07 -3.42 8.82
CA SER A 43 10.32 -4.17 8.71
C SER A 43 10.46 -5.09 9.92
N PRO A 44 10.96 -6.33 9.77
CA PRO A 44 11.23 -7.19 10.92
C PRO A 44 12.37 -6.64 11.82
N ALA A 45 13.11 -5.64 11.36
CA ALA A 45 14.23 -5.03 12.08
C ALA A 45 14.07 -3.51 12.23
N LYS A 46 14.69 -2.99 13.29
CA LYS A 46 15.01 -1.57 13.46
C LYS A 46 15.98 -1.11 12.36
N ALA A 47 16.14 0.20 12.21
CA ALA A 47 17.01 0.79 11.18
C ALA A 47 18.49 0.34 11.28
N ASP A 48 18.94 -0.08 12.46
CA ASP A 48 20.29 -0.61 12.70
C ASP A 48 20.41 -2.13 12.50
N GLY A 49 19.33 -2.81 12.06
CA GLY A 49 19.27 -4.25 11.84
C GLY A 49 18.97 -5.08 13.08
N ARG A 50 18.84 -4.47 14.27
CA ARG A 50 18.39 -5.18 15.47
C ARG A 50 16.92 -5.57 15.38
N GLN A 51 16.54 -6.61 16.10
CA GLN A 51 15.12 -6.94 16.31
C GLN A 51 14.39 -5.83 17.08
N TRP A 52 13.06 -5.83 17.02
CA TRP A 52 12.21 -4.86 17.71
C TRP A 52 12.29 -5.05 19.21
N ASP A 53 11.86 -6.22 19.66
CA ASP A 53 11.94 -6.60 21.06
C ASP A 53 13.15 -7.48 21.32
N GLY A 54 13.53 -7.64 22.59
CA GLY A 54 14.58 -8.56 23.01
C GLY A 54 15.99 -8.25 22.51
N MET A 55 16.82 -9.29 22.49
CA MET A 55 18.27 -9.18 22.22
C MET A 55 18.63 -9.89 20.93
N GLY A 56 19.16 -9.16 19.94
CA GLY A 56 19.69 -9.79 18.73
C GLY A 56 19.60 -8.91 17.49
N ALA A 57 19.85 -9.54 16.35
CA ALA A 57 19.73 -8.93 15.03
C ALA A 57 18.97 -9.84 14.09
N VAL A 58 18.21 -9.23 13.19
CA VAL A 58 17.50 -9.97 12.14
C VAL A 58 18.52 -10.44 11.10
N ALA A 59 18.34 -11.65 10.59
CA ALA A 59 19.22 -12.21 9.58
C ALA A 59 19.34 -11.27 8.36
N PRO A 60 20.57 -10.85 7.96
CA PRO A 60 20.76 -9.91 6.85
C PRO A 60 20.16 -10.36 5.52
N GLY A 61 20.03 -11.68 5.31
CA GLY A 61 19.39 -12.26 4.12
C GLY A 61 17.92 -11.86 3.99
N ALA A 62 17.16 -11.82 5.08
CA ALA A 62 15.76 -11.41 5.07
C ALA A 62 15.62 -9.92 4.70
N LEU A 63 16.45 -9.06 5.31
CA LEU A 63 16.48 -7.63 5.00
C LEU A 63 16.89 -7.36 3.56
N THR A 64 17.84 -8.14 3.04
CA THR A 64 18.28 -8.05 1.64
C THR A 64 17.16 -8.44 0.67
N ALA A 65 16.39 -9.49 0.97
CA ALA A 65 15.24 -9.92 0.16
C ALA A 65 14.15 -8.83 0.11
N ILE A 66 13.79 -8.28 1.27
CA ILE A 66 12.85 -7.16 1.38
C ILE A 66 13.33 -5.95 0.56
N GLY A 67 14.58 -5.52 0.76
CA GLY A 67 15.15 -4.40 0.02
C GLY A 67 15.28 -4.64 -1.50
N GLY A 68 15.38 -5.90 -1.94
CA GLY A 68 15.30 -6.27 -3.36
C GLY A 68 13.91 -6.04 -3.94
N LEU A 69 12.86 -6.44 -3.21
CA LEU A 69 11.46 -6.28 -3.61
C LEU A 69 11.00 -4.82 -3.63
N LEU A 70 11.43 -4.01 -2.66
CA LEU A 70 11.09 -2.58 -2.57
C LEU A 70 11.68 -1.75 -3.71
N ARG A 71 12.82 -2.18 -4.29
CA ARG A 71 13.48 -1.49 -5.42
C ARG A 71 12.89 -1.85 -6.79
N THR A 72 11.84 -2.65 -6.85
CA THR A 72 11.15 -2.94 -8.11
C THR A 72 10.41 -1.71 -8.64
N GLU A 73 10.15 -1.65 -9.95
CA GLU A 73 9.41 -0.53 -10.57
C GLU A 73 7.95 -0.42 -10.09
N HIS A 74 7.43 -1.50 -9.50
CA HIS A 74 6.06 -1.62 -9.02
C HIS A 74 6.02 -2.16 -7.58
N PRO A 75 6.48 -1.39 -6.59
CA PRO A 75 6.58 -1.86 -5.20
C PRO A 75 5.22 -2.29 -4.63
N ALA A 76 4.13 -1.66 -5.07
CA ALA A 76 2.77 -2.08 -4.73
C ALA A 76 2.46 -3.53 -5.14
N ALA A 77 3.01 -4.02 -6.25
CA ALA A 77 2.85 -5.42 -6.68
C ALA A 77 3.68 -6.38 -5.82
N ALA A 78 4.76 -5.89 -5.20
CA ALA A 78 5.62 -6.66 -4.32
C ALA A 78 5.14 -6.71 -2.86
N ALA A 79 4.14 -5.90 -2.50
CA ALA A 79 3.69 -5.73 -1.11
C ALA A 79 3.30 -7.05 -0.42
N ALA A 80 2.61 -7.96 -1.12
CA ALA A 80 2.25 -9.26 -0.58
C ALA A 80 3.47 -10.14 -0.29
N SER A 81 4.47 -10.13 -1.18
CA SER A 81 5.72 -10.86 -0.97
C SER A 81 6.54 -10.25 0.17
N VAL A 82 6.61 -8.91 0.25
CA VAL A 82 7.29 -8.22 1.35
C VAL A 82 6.63 -8.53 2.70
N ALA A 83 5.29 -8.52 2.75
CA ALA A 83 4.53 -8.94 3.93
C ALA A 83 4.84 -10.40 4.33
N GLY A 84 4.90 -11.30 3.35
CA GLY A 84 5.28 -12.69 3.57
C GLY A 84 6.68 -12.84 4.19
N PHE A 85 7.68 -12.15 3.64
CA PHE A 85 9.04 -12.16 4.19
C PHE A 85 9.13 -11.54 5.59
N ALA A 86 8.41 -10.45 5.83
CA ALA A 86 8.38 -9.80 7.15
C ALA A 86 7.73 -10.72 8.20
N ALA A 87 6.65 -11.42 7.84
CA ALA A 87 5.98 -12.39 8.70
C ALA A 87 6.80 -13.67 8.92
N GLU A 88 7.52 -14.15 7.91
CA GLU A 88 8.43 -15.30 8.04
C GLU A 88 9.61 -14.97 8.96
N ALA A 89 10.21 -13.79 8.79
CA ALA A 89 11.25 -13.30 9.69
C ALA A 89 10.75 -13.27 11.13
N ALA A 90 9.56 -12.71 11.37
CA ALA A 90 8.89 -12.72 12.67
C ALA A 90 8.72 -14.14 13.25
N GLY A 91 8.35 -15.12 12.44
CA GLY A 91 8.20 -16.52 12.86
C GLY A 91 9.52 -17.29 13.08
N SER A 92 10.66 -16.73 12.68
CA SER A 92 11.98 -17.40 12.72
C SER A 92 12.76 -17.23 14.02
N GLY A 93 12.07 -16.85 15.11
CA GLY A 93 12.67 -16.63 16.43
C GLY A 93 13.20 -15.21 16.65
N THR A 94 12.83 -14.26 15.78
CA THR A 94 12.94 -12.83 16.09
C THR A 94 11.77 -12.40 16.96
N GLU A 95 11.94 -11.33 17.73
CA GLU A 95 10.85 -10.74 18.50
C GLU A 95 10.30 -9.53 17.71
N PRO A 96 9.11 -9.66 17.09
CA PRO A 96 8.52 -8.63 16.24
C PRO A 96 7.88 -7.53 17.10
N PRO A 97 7.56 -6.35 16.53
CA PRO A 97 7.03 -5.25 17.31
C PRO A 97 5.59 -5.51 17.79
N GLU A 98 5.12 -4.67 18.71
CA GLU A 98 3.73 -4.43 19.10
C GLU A 98 3.21 -3.11 18.48
N PRO A 99 2.76 -3.07 17.21
CA PRO A 99 2.51 -1.82 16.53
C PRO A 99 1.25 -1.12 17.03
N PHE A 100 1.42 0.13 17.42
CA PHE A 100 0.37 1.08 17.78
C PHE A 100 0.62 2.42 17.11
N GLY A 101 -0.42 3.23 16.93
CA GLY A 101 -0.19 4.59 16.48
C GLY A 101 -1.43 5.41 16.25
N SER A 102 -1.29 6.40 15.37
CA SER A 102 -2.41 7.22 14.93
C SER A 102 -2.21 7.75 13.53
N ALA A 103 -3.33 8.06 12.87
CA ALA A 103 -3.35 8.77 11.60
C ALA A 103 -4.35 9.92 11.64
N GLU A 104 -4.03 10.97 10.91
CA GLU A 104 -4.83 12.19 10.82
C GLU A 104 -4.97 12.61 9.36
N LEU A 105 -6.20 12.95 8.97
CA LEU A 105 -6.54 13.35 7.62
C LEU A 105 -6.68 14.86 7.54
N PHE A 106 -6.14 15.46 6.48
CA PHE A 106 -6.16 16.89 6.24
C PHE A 106 -6.67 17.20 4.83
N VAL A 107 -7.29 18.37 4.69
CA VAL A 107 -7.56 19.03 3.40
C VAL A 107 -7.01 20.45 3.51
N GLY A 108 -5.90 20.72 2.82
CA GLY A 108 -5.13 21.94 3.03
C GLY A 108 -4.62 22.01 4.47
N ALA A 109 -4.90 23.11 5.17
CA ALA A 109 -4.52 23.28 6.57
C ALA A 109 -5.56 22.71 7.58
N ARG A 110 -6.70 22.18 7.10
CA ARG A 110 -7.80 21.76 7.96
C ARG A 110 -7.70 20.26 8.27
N SER A 111 -7.61 19.92 9.55
CA SER A 111 -7.80 18.54 10.02
C SER A 111 -9.26 18.10 9.91
N LEU A 112 -9.48 16.90 9.40
CA LEU A 112 -10.76 16.18 9.39
C LEU A 112 -10.85 15.14 10.51
N GLY A 113 -9.87 15.13 11.42
CA GLY A 113 -9.85 14.34 12.64
C GLY A 113 -8.77 13.26 12.65
N ARG A 114 -8.28 12.98 13.86
CA ARG A 114 -7.33 11.91 14.14
C ARG A 114 -8.04 10.59 14.46
N ARG A 115 -7.39 9.48 14.15
CA ARG A 115 -7.84 8.11 14.40
C ARG A 115 -6.69 7.30 14.97
N THR A 116 -6.99 6.55 16.01
CA THR A 116 -6.05 5.61 16.60
C THR A 116 -5.91 4.40 15.68
N LEU A 117 -4.67 3.95 15.49
CA LEU A 117 -4.31 2.74 14.78
C LEU A 117 -3.94 1.70 15.84
N ASP A 118 -4.97 1.03 16.36
CA ASP A 118 -4.85 0.01 17.40
C ASP A 118 -5.88 -1.08 17.15
N ARG A 119 -5.48 -2.33 17.32
CA ARG A 119 -6.37 -3.48 17.31
C ARG A 119 -6.14 -4.26 18.58
N SER A 120 -7.18 -4.30 19.42
CA SER A 120 -7.13 -5.08 20.66
C SER A 120 -6.72 -6.53 20.40
N GLY A 121 -5.70 -6.98 21.13
CA GLY A 121 -5.19 -8.35 21.08
C GLY A 121 -4.17 -8.62 19.97
N GLN A 122 -3.83 -7.64 19.13
CA GLN A 122 -2.72 -7.75 18.19
C GLN A 122 -1.40 -7.43 18.90
N ARG A 123 -0.46 -8.37 18.85
CA ARG A 123 0.91 -8.26 19.40
C ARG A 123 1.86 -9.02 18.47
N ASP A 124 3.16 -8.78 18.63
CA ASP A 124 4.24 -9.54 18.00
C ASP A 124 4.04 -9.71 16.48
N THR A 125 3.81 -8.61 15.76
CA THR A 125 3.51 -8.68 14.32
C THR A 125 4.17 -7.59 13.49
N CYS A 126 4.76 -8.02 12.38
CA CYS A 126 5.22 -7.13 11.31
C CYS A 126 4.12 -6.72 10.33
N THR A 127 2.92 -7.29 10.44
CA THR A 127 1.80 -7.03 9.53
C THR A 127 0.53 -6.68 10.31
N PRO A 128 0.52 -5.55 11.03
CA PRO A 128 -0.64 -5.14 11.79
C PRO A 128 -1.83 -4.85 10.87
N GLY A 129 -3.02 -5.30 11.27
CA GLY A 129 -4.30 -4.95 10.67
C GLY A 129 -5.16 -4.16 11.65
N TRP A 130 -5.80 -3.09 11.17
CA TRP A 130 -6.68 -2.23 11.96
C TRP A 130 -8.09 -2.30 11.39
N ASP A 131 -8.74 -3.45 11.54
CA ASP A 131 -10.11 -3.68 11.05
C ASP A 131 -11.09 -2.69 11.71
N GLY A 132 -11.65 -1.76 10.94
CA GLY A 132 -12.67 -0.81 11.37
C GLY A 132 -13.38 -0.14 10.19
N PRO A 133 -14.62 0.41 10.35
CA PRO A 133 -15.32 1.13 9.27
C PRO A 133 -14.48 2.30 8.76
N PRO A 134 -14.77 2.83 7.55
CA PRO A 134 -13.99 3.92 6.96
C PRO A 134 -13.77 5.03 7.96
N THR A 135 -12.50 5.28 8.25
CA THR A 135 -12.07 6.14 9.34
C THR A 135 -12.46 7.60 9.08
N TRP A 136 -12.62 7.96 7.80
CA TRP A 136 -13.14 9.23 7.33
C TRP A 136 -14.16 9.05 6.21
N ARG A 137 -15.25 9.84 6.27
CA ARG A 137 -16.34 9.88 5.28
C ARG A 137 -16.50 11.29 4.73
N ARG A 138 -17.12 11.40 3.55
CA ARG A 138 -17.39 12.65 2.83
C ARG A 138 -16.15 13.50 2.60
N VAL A 139 -14.99 12.86 2.47
CA VAL A 139 -13.70 13.52 2.29
C VAL A 139 -13.62 14.13 0.90
N PRO A 140 -13.41 15.44 0.75
CA PRO A 140 -13.11 16.04 -0.54
C PRO A 140 -11.86 15.42 -1.16
N LEU A 141 -11.96 14.90 -2.39
CA LEU A 141 -10.81 14.37 -3.12
C LEU A 141 -10.18 15.48 -3.97
N THR A 142 -9.52 16.42 -3.28
CA THR A 142 -8.85 17.59 -3.88
C THR A 142 -7.33 17.43 -3.82
N PRO A 143 -6.52 18.12 -4.65
CA PRO A 143 -5.06 17.94 -4.67
C PRO A 143 -4.32 18.18 -3.35
N ASP A 144 -4.93 18.92 -2.42
CA ASP A 144 -4.43 19.27 -1.09
C ASP A 144 -4.84 18.27 0.01
N VAL A 145 -5.60 17.22 -0.33
CA VAL A 145 -5.91 16.15 0.61
C VAL A 145 -4.68 15.29 0.89
N HIS A 146 -4.40 15.05 2.16
CA HIS A 146 -3.33 14.15 2.58
C HIS A 146 -3.63 13.55 3.95
N LEU A 147 -3.05 12.39 4.19
CA LEU A 147 -3.10 11.67 5.46
C LEU A 147 -1.68 11.57 6.00
N SER A 148 -1.49 11.86 7.27
CA SER A 148 -0.24 11.66 7.98
C SER A 148 -0.46 10.70 9.13
N GLY A 149 0.47 9.77 9.33
CA GLY A 149 0.42 8.84 10.45
C GLY A 149 1.78 8.59 11.07
N GLU A 150 1.73 8.01 12.26
CA GLU A 150 2.86 7.65 13.08
C GLU A 150 2.59 6.29 13.72
N LEU A 151 3.61 5.43 13.72
CA LEU A 151 3.61 4.14 14.37
C LEU A 151 4.73 4.08 15.41
N ILE A 152 4.43 3.42 16.52
CA ILE A 152 5.33 3.10 17.61
C ILE A 152 5.21 1.61 17.94
N ASP A 153 6.28 1.10 18.49
CA ASP A 153 6.39 -0.22 19.06
C ASP A 153 6.12 -0.08 20.56
N ARG A 154 5.07 -0.74 21.05
CA ARG A 154 4.65 -0.57 22.43
C ARG A 154 5.44 -1.51 23.33
N ASP A 155 6.13 -0.93 24.29
CA ASP A 155 7.07 -1.63 25.14
C ASP A 155 6.66 -1.55 26.62
N LEU A 156 7.16 -2.47 27.45
CA LEU A 156 6.84 -2.43 28.89
C LEU A 156 7.44 -1.21 29.61
N ILE A 157 8.56 -0.68 29.09
CA ILE A 157 9.33 0.39 29.73
C ILE A 157 9.41 1.62 28.83
N HIS A 158 9.82 1.47 27.58
CA HIS A 158 10.06 2.59 26.66
C HIS A 158 9.58 2.25 25.25
N ASP A 159 8.47 2.86 24.83
CA ASP A 159 7.99 2.72 23.46
C ASP A 159 9.05 3.17 22.45
N ASP A 160 9.30 2.33 21.44
CA ASP A 160 10.24 2.62 20.38
C ASP A 160 9.53 3.23 19.16
N PHE A 161 10.12 4.25 18.57
CA PHE A 161 9.55 4.86 17.37
C PHE A 161 9.73 3.95 16.15
N ILE A 162 8.62 3.56 15.51
CA ILE A 162 8.69 2.78 14.27
C ILE A 162 8.86 3.69 13.08
N GLY A 163 8.04 4.75 12.97
CA GLY A 163 8.12 5.63 11.82
C GLY A 163 6.91 6.51 11.59
N ARG A 164 7.10 7.48 10.68
CA ARG A 164 6.03 8.32 10.15
C ARG A 164 5.78 8.00 8.70
N PHE A 165 4.54 8.16 8.28
CA PHE A 165 4.14 8.00 6.90
C PHE A 165 3.17 9.10 6.48
N ALA A 166 3.15 9.36 5.18
CA ALA A 166 2.30 10.32 4.51
C ALA A 166 1.73 9.71 3.23
N ILE A 167 0.42 9.85 3.08
CA ILE A 167 -0.36 9.39 1.93
C ILE A 167 -0.99 10.62 1.30
N ASN A 168 -0.59 10.93 0.07
CA ASN A 168 -1.05 12.12 -0.64
C ASN A 168 -2.23 11.81 -1.58
N HIS A 169 -2.79 12.86 -2.19
CA HIS A 169 -3.85 12.75 -3.19
C HIS A 169 -3.58 11.70 -4.30
N GLY A 170 -2.35 11.61 -4.81
CA GLY A 170 -1.99 10.64 -5.86
C GLY A 170 -2.17 9.20 -5.41
N HIS A 171 -1.74 8.87 -4.18
CA HIS A 171 -1.95 7.56 -3.58
C HIS A 171 -3.44 7.24 -3.38
N LEU A 172 -4.23 8.23 -2.93
CA LEU A 172 -5.66 8.06 -2.72
C LEU A 172 -6.42 7.83 -4.03
N VAL A 173 -6.04 8.53 -5.10
CA VAL A 173 -6.59 8.30 -6.45
C VAL A 173 -6.22 6.91 -6.97
N ALA A 174 -4.99 6.45 -6.73
CA ALA A 174 -4.56 5.10 -7.11
C ALA A 174 -5.38 4.02 -6.39
N ALA A 175 -5.57 4.17 -5.08
CA ALA A 175 -6.40 3.28 -4.28
C ALA A 175 -7.87 3.27 -4.74
N LEU A 176 -8.43 4.46 -5.00
CA LEU A 176 -9.79 4.59 -5.53
C LEU A 176 -9.98 3.84 -6.85
N ARG A 177 -9.00 3.94 -7.75
CA ARG A 177 -9.02 3.25 -9.05
C ARG A 177 -8.82 1.73 -8.90
N ALA A 178 -8.09 1.30 -7.88
CA ALA A 178 -7.89 -0.13 -7.61
C ALA A 178 -9.17 -0.83 -7.16
N ARG A 179 -10.12 -0.09 -6.54
CA ARG A 179 -11.40 -0.63 -6.03
C ARG A 179 -11.21 -1.84 -5.10
N THR A 180 -10.13 -1.80 -4.33
CA THR A 180 -9.71 -2.84 -3.38
C THR A 180 -8.67 -2.22 -2.43
N VAL A 181 -8.22 -3.00 -1.46
CA VAL A 181 -7.12 -2.63 -0.56
C VAL A 181 -5.86 -2.38 -1.39
N HIS A 182 -5.31 -1.18 -1.28
CA HIS A 182 -4.18 -0.71 -2.07
C HIS A 182 -2.95 -0.48 -1.19
N PRO A 183 -1.83 -1.16 -1.45
CA PRO A 183 -0.60 -0.93 -0.73
C PRO A 183 0.12 0.33 -1.23
N VAL A 184 0.42 1.24 -0.30
CA VAL A 184 1.23 2.44 -0.55
C VAL A 184 2.61 2.20 0.03
N ALA A 185 3.64 2.23 -0.81
CA ALA A 185 5.03 2.16 -0.36
C ALA A 185 5.41 3.45 0.37
N VAL A 186 5.94 3.32 1.59
CA VAL A 186 6.34 4.45 2.46
C VAL A 186 7.71 4.21 3.11
N ASP A 187 8.46 3.21 2.64
CA ASP A 187 9.78 2.81 3.14
C ASP A 187 10.79 3.95 3.14
N ASN A 188 10.70 4.85 2.14
CA ASN A 188 11.55 6.02 2.04
C ASN A 188 11.23 7.16 3.05
N GLN A 189 10.14 7.05 3.81
CA GLN A 189 9.68 8.06 4.77
C GLN A 189 10.00 7.71 6.22
N ALA A 190 10.12 6.41 6.52
CA ALA A 190 10.25 5.85 7.85
C ALA A 190 11.59 5.14 8.07
N ALA A 191 12.67 5.60 7.43
CA ALA A 191 14.00 4.96 7.49
C ALA A 191 13.97 3.44 7.17
N GLY A 192 13.04 3.01 6.31
CA GLY A 192 12.84 1.60 5.98
C GLY A 192 12.17 0.75 7.05
N GLN A 193 11.59 1.35 8.10
CA GLN A 193 10.93 0.62 9.19
C GLN A 193 9.43 0.45 8.96
N VAL A 194 8.74 1.42 8.35
CA VAL A 194 7.38 1.24 7.80
C VAL A 194 7.52 1.04 6.29
N LEU A 195 7.20 -0.14 5.79
CA LEU A 195 7.42 -0.52 4.39
C LEU A 195 6.22 -0.16 3.52
N PHE A 196 5.03 -0.56 3.98
CA PHE A 196 3.77 -0.31 3.29
C PHE A 196 2.69 0.12 4.27
N VAL A 197 1.75 0.93 3.80
CA VAL A 197 0.47 1.17 4.46
C VAL A 197 -0.64 0.76 3.50
N TRP A 198 -1.57 -0.05 3.97
CA TRP A 198 -2.70 -0.54 3.20
C TRP A 198 -3.89 0.39 3.40
N ILE A 199 -4.40 0.94 2.30
CA ILE A 199 -5.54 1.85 2.33
C ILE A 199 -6.64 1.37 1.41
N GLU A 200 -7.86 1.73 1.80
CA GLU A 200 -9.04 1.54 0.98
C GLU A 200 -9.67 2.90 0.70
N VAL A 201 -10.01 3.16 -0.56
CA VAL A 201 -10.69 4.40 -0.95
C VAL A 201 -11.86 4.05 -1.86
N TRP A 202 -13.04 4.55 -1.52
CA TRP A 202 -14.26 4.35 -2.30
C TRP A 202 -14.98 5.67 -2.53
N PRO A 203 -15.80 5.78 -3.59
CA PRO A 203 -16.80 6.83 -3.67
C PRO A 203 -17.71 6.81 -2.43
N ASP A 204 -18.08 7.99 -1.94
CA ASP A 204 -19.04 8.16 -0.84
C ASP A 204 -20.37 8.73 -1.33
#